data_AF-A0A7V0T5G8-F1
#
_entry.id   AF-A0A7V0T5G8-F1
#
_cell.length_a   1.000
_cell.length_b   1.000
_cell.length_c   1.000
_cell.angle_alpha   90.00
_cell.angle_beta   90.00
_cell.angle_gamma   90.00
#
_symmetry.space_group_name_H-M   'P 1'
#
loop_
_entity.id
_entity.type
_entity.pdbx_description
1 polymer ?
#
loop_
_entity_poly.entity_id
_entity_poly.type
_entity_poly.pdbx_seq_one_letter_code
_entity_poly.pdbx_strand_id
1 'polypeptide(L)'
;MTQSEATDSGATADRRSSDETGVESRTIAALGYLPMLFLVPMLAGRGDEYQRFHGRQSLLLFLAFVLLWAALWFLGLVFGRILGDAILLGFIFRALAWFLRNIVGTLLSLGYIVMMTAGIVHAAAGRCWTMPLLGRYGIRNWNP
;
A
#
# COMPACT_ATOMS: atom_id res chain seq x y z
N MET A 1 -11.71 -27.42 -21.32
CA MET A 1 -11.19 -26.08 -21.04
C MET A 1 -9.68 -26.17 -20.95
N THR A 2 -9.01 -25.85 -22.07
CA THR A 2 -7.55 -25.83 -22.12
C THR A 2 -7.05 -24.51 -21.52
N GLN A 3 -5.82 -24.50 -21.00
CA GLN A 3 -5.20 -23.32 -20.40
C GLN A 3 -5.20 -22.09 -21.34
N SER A 4 -5.25 -22.33 -22.66
CA SER A 4 -5.36 -21.33 -23.73
C SER A 4 -6.69 -20.57 -23.75
N GLU A 5 -7.82 -21.23 -23.49
CA GLU A 5 -9.14 -20.57 -23.43
C GLU A 5 -9.26 -19.69 -22.17
N ALA A 6 -8.67 -20.13 -21.06
CA ALA A 6 -8.68 -19.36 -19.81
C ALA A 6 -7.82 -18.09 -19.89
N THR A 7 -6.66 -18.15 -20.55
CA THR A 7 -5.81 -16.97 -20.78
C THR A 7 -6.44 -15.98 -21.75
N ASP A 8 -7.10 -16.47 -22.80
CA ASP A 8 -7.75 -15.61 -23.79
C ASP A 8 -9.01 -14.93 -23.21
N SER A 9 -9.79 -15.66 -22.41
CA SER A 9 -10.92 -15.10 -21.67
C SER A 9 -10.49 -14.05 -20.63
N GLY A 10 -9.37 -14.27 -19.93
CA GLY A 10 -8.83 -13.29 -18.98
C GLY A 10 -8.32 -12.01 -19.66
N ALA A 11 -7.59 -12.14 -20.77
CA ALA A 11 -7.05 -10.99 -21.50
C ALA A 11 -8.14 -10.16 -22.21
N THR A 12 -9.20 -10.81 -22.70
CA THR A 12 -10.35 -10.13 -23.30
C THR A 12 -11.21 -9.41 -22.26
N ALA A 13 -11.44 -10.02 -21.09
CA ALA A 13 -12.13 -9.38 -19.97
C ALA A 13 -11.34 -8.18 -19.40
N ASP A 14 -10.01 -8.30 -19.27
CA ASP A 14 -9.15 -7.23 -18.75
C ASP A 14 -9.18 -5.99 -19.66
N ARG A 15 -9.03 -6.17 -20.98
CA ARG A 15 -9.18 -5.07 -21.96
C ARG A 15 -10.52 -4.38 -21.84
N ARG A 16 -11.60 -5.16 -21.79
CA ARG A 16 -12.97 -4.61 -21.72
C ARG A 16 -13.16 -3.70 -20.50
N SER A 17 -12.69 -4.14 -19.33
CA SER A 17 -12.75 -3.32 -18.11
C SER A 17 -11.90 -2.04 -18.19
N SER A 18 -10.74 -2.11 -18.84
CA SER A 18 -9.87 -0.94 -19.06
C SER A 18 -10.43 0.06 -20.07
N ASP A 19 -11.22 -0.42 -21.04
CA ASP A 19 -11.90 0.41 -22.04
C ASP A 19 -13.17 1.05 -21.45
N GLU A 20 -13.88 0.35 -20.55
CA GLU A 20 -15.04 0.86 -19.82
C GLU A 20 -14.63 1.91 -18.75
N THR A 21 -13.44 1.78 -18.16
CA THR A 21 -12.91 2.76 -17.20
C THR A 21 -12.25 3.96 -17.91
N GLY A 22 -12.90 5.12 -17.82
CA GLY A 22 -12.40 6.36 -18.39
C GLY A 22 -10.98 6.73 -17.90
N VAL A 23 -10.20 7.40 -18.77
CA VAL A 23 -8.82 7.83 -18.46
C VAL A 23 -8.75 8.73 -17.23
N GLU A 24 -9.75 9.59 -17.04
CA GLU A 24 -9.87 10.46 -15.86
C GLU A 24 -9.98 9.63 -14.57
N SER A 25 -10.87 8.64 -14.54
CA SER A 25 -11.07 7.75 -13.38
C SER A 25 -9.78 7.01 -13.02
N ARG A 26 -9.09 6.47 -14.03
CA ARG A 26 -7.78 5.82 -13.88
C ARG A 26 -6.71 6.75 -13.33
N THR A 27 -6.67 7.99 -13.82
CA THR A 27 -5.69 8.99 -13.38
C THR A 27 -5.95 9.40 -11.93
N ILE A 28 -7.21 9.68 -11.57
CA ILE A 28 -7.62 10.03 -10.20
C ILE A 28 -7.33 8.87 -9.23
N ALA A 29 -7.64 7.63 -9.63
CA ALA A 29 -7.34 6.44 -8.85
C ALA A 29 -5.83 6.25 -8.62
N ALA A 30 -5.02 6.44 -9.66
CA ALA A 30 -3.56 6.31 -9.60
C ALA A 30 -2.94 7.37 -8.68
N LEU A 31 -3.41 8.62 -8.76
CA LEU A 31 -2.98 9.72 -7.88
C LEU A 31 -3.21 9.40 -6.40
N GLY A 32 -4.25 8.62 -6.07
CA GLY A 32 -4.56 8.19 -4.71
C GLY A 32 -3.42 7.47 -3.99
N TYR A 33 -2.56 6.76 -4.72
CA TYR A 33 -1.45 6.01 -4.14
C TYR A 33 -0.25 6.87 -3.74
N LEU A 34 -0.17 8.13 -4.16
CA LEU A 34 0.82 9.03 -3.60
C LEU A 34 0.50 9.27 -2.10
N PRO A 35 1.52 9.36 -1.23
CA PRO A 35 1.30 9.60 0.19
C PRO A 35 0.38 10.82 0.42
N MET A 36 -0.57 10.69 1.35
CA MET A 36 -1.62 11.69 1.66
C MET A 36 -2.66 11.96 0.56
N LEU A 37 -2.44 11.56 -0.69
CA LEU A 37 -3.36 11.84 -1.81
C LEU A 37 -4.52 10.85 -1.90
N PHE A 38 -4.62 9.85 -1.03
CA PHE A 38 -5.75 8.92 -0.96
C PHE A 38 -7.12 9.61 -0.78
N LEU A 39 -7.14 10.85 -0.27
CA LEU A 39 -8.34 11.68 -0.18
C LEU A 39 -8.87 12.08 -1.57
N VAL A 40 -7.99 12.28 -2.55
CA VAL A 40 -8.37 12.75 -3.90
C VAL A 40 -9.38 11.81 -4.55
N PRO A 41 -9.10 10.50 -4.76
CA PRO A 41 -10.08 9.59 -5.32
C PRO A 41 -11.27 9.31 -4.39
N MET A 42 -11.14 9.54 -3.08
CA MET A 42 -12.25 9.38 -2.13
C MET A 42 -13.25 10.54 -2.19
N LEU A 43 -12.77 11.76 -2.47
CA LEU A 43 -13.58 12.97 -2.59
C LEU A 43 -14.10 13.19 -4.02
N ALA A 44 -13.27 12.94 -5.04
CA ALA A 44 -13.65 13.03 -6.44
C ALA A 44 -14.54 11.85 -6.86
N GLY A 45 -14.27 10.66 -6.34
CA GLY A 45 -14.97 9.42 -6.69
C GLY A 45 -16.35 9.25 -6.07
N ARG A 46 -17.09 10.32 -5.75
CA ARG A 46 -18.40 10.18 -5.08
C ARG A 46 -19.42 9.39 -5.91
N GLY A 47 -19.31 9.38 -7.24
CA GLY A 47 -20.11 8.54 -8.12
C GLY A 47 -19.34 7.39 -8.77
N ASP A 48 -18.09 7.17 -8.39
CA ASP A 48 -17.18 6.25 -9.08
C ASP A 48 -16.63 5.21 -8.09
N GLU A 49 -17.13 3.99 -8.18
CA GLU A 49 -16.71 2.89 -7.31
C GLU A 49 -15.24 2.50 -7.52
N TYR A 50 -14.71 2.72 -8.72
CA TYR A 50 -13.33 2.42 -9.08
C TYR A 50 -12.37 3.35 -8.35
N GLN A 51 -12.66 4.66 -8.40
CA GLN A 51 -11.92 5.66 -7.63
C GLN A 51 -12.01 5.37 -6.12
N ARG A 52 -13.19 5.05 -5.59
CA ARG A 52 -13.37 4.71 -4.16
C ARG A 52 -12.63 3.43 -3.75
N PHE A 53 -12.51 2.44 -4.64
CA PHE A 53 -11.73 1.24 -4.42
C PHE A 53 -10.26 1.61 -4.20
N HIS A 54 -9.65 2.31 -5.16
CA HIS A 54 -8.23 2.69 -5.09
C HIS A 54 -7.96 3.72 -3.97
N GLY A 55 -8.91 4.60 -3.66
CA GLY A 55 -8.83 5.54 -2.54
C GLY A 55 -8.82 4.86 -1.17
N ARG A 56 -9.72 3.90 -0.92
CA ARG A 56 -9.71 3.13 0.34
C ARG A 56 -8.46 2.27 0.45
N GLN A 57 -8.02 1.67 -0.65
CA GLN A 57 -6.82 0.83 -0.65
C GLN A 57 -5.54 1.62 -0.36
N SER A 58 -5.38 2.78 -0.98
CA SER A 58 -4.25 3.68 -0.74
C SER A 58 -4.26 4.25 0.68
N LEU A 59 -5.43 4.58 1.23
CA LEU A 59 -5.58 4.93 2.65
C LEU A 59 -5.08 3.80 3.57
N LEU A 60 -5.53 2.56 3.35
CA LEU A 60 -5.11 1.42 4.16
C LEU A 60 -3.60 1.17 4.08
N LEU A 61 -3.02 1.25 2.87
CA LEU A 61 -1.58 1.11 2.68
C LEU A 61 -0.81 2.20 3.45
N PHE A 62 -1.26 3.45 3.35
CA PHE A 62 -0.64 4.58 4.04
C PHE A 62 -0.76 4.47 5.57
N LEU A 63 -1.94 4.10 6.09
CA LEU A 63 -2.14 3.88 7.53
C LEU A 63 -1.27 2.74 8.05
N ALA A 64 -1.18 1.61 7.33
CA ALA A 64 -0.32 0.50 7.72
C ALA A 64 1.15 0.94 7.81
N PHE A 65 1.61 1.74 6.84
CA PHE A 65 2.97 2.28 6.85
C PHE A 65 3.22 3.19 8.07
N VAL A 66 2.34 4.14 8.34
CA VAL A 66 2.47 5.06 9.48
C VAL A 66 2.45 4.31 10.81
N LEU A 67 1.54 3.35 10.98
CA LEU A 67 1.42 2.56 12.21
C LEU A 67 2.67 1.72 12.49
N LEU A 68 3.21 1.06 11.46
CA LEU A 68 4.43 0.26 11.63
C LEU A 68 5.65 1.15 11.93
N TRP A 69 5.77 2.32 11.29
CA TRP A 69 6.83 3.28 11.60
C TRP A 69 6.70 3.86 13.02
N ALA A 70 5.48 4.20 13.44
CA ALA A 70 5.21 4.65 14.80
C ALA A 70 5.56 3.57 15.83
N ALA A 71 5.24 2.30 15.56
CA ALA A 71 5.60 1.17 16.41
C ALA A 71 7.13 1.00 16.53
N LEU A 72 7.87 1.07 15.42
CA LEU A 72 9.34 1.01 15.43
C LEU A 72 9.97 2.18 16.20
N TRP A 73 9.41 3.39 16.04
CA TRP A 73 9.86 4.57 16.77
C TRP A 73 9.61 4.43 18.27
N PHE A 74 8.40 4.00 18.66
CA PHE A 74 8.02 3.79 20.05
C PHE A 74 8.87 2.70 20.71
N LEU A 75 9.11 1.58 20.01
CA LEU A 75 9.96 0.50 20.48
C LEU A 75 11.39 0.99 20.76
N GLY A 76 11.94 1.80 19.86
CA GLY A 76 13.25 2.44 20.05
C GLY A 76 13.30 3.39 21.24
N LEU A 77 12.22 4.13 21.50
CA LEU A 77 12.10 5.01 22.66
C LEU A 77 12.12 4.20 23.96
N VAL A 78 11.33 3.14 24.06
CA VAL A 78 11.23 2.29 25.26
C VAL A 78 12.55 1.58 25.54
N PHE A 79 13.13 0.89 24.55
CA PHE A 79 14.43 0.21 24.74
C PHE A 79 15.55 1.20 25.07
N GLY A 80 15.57 2.36 24.42
CA GLY A 80 16.58 3.39 24.68
C GLY A 80 16.52 3.95 26.09
N ARG A 81 15.33 4.02 26.71
CA ARG A 81 15.15 4.53 28.07
C ARG A 81 15.40 3.48 29.15
N ILE A 82 15.12 2.20 28.88
CA ILE A 82 15.28 1.13 29.88
C ILE A 82 16.70 0.56 29.89
N LEU A 83 17.33 0.36 28.72
CA LEU A 83 18.65 -0.28 28.60
C LEU A 83 19.81 0.74 28.49
N GLY A 84 19.51 2.04 28.33
CA GLY A 84 20.48 3.08 27.96
C GLY A 84 21.40 3.57 29.07
N ASP A 85 21.10 3.30 30.35
CA ASP A 85 21.77 3.95 31.48
C ASP A 85 23.09 3.25 31.91
N ALA A 86 23.37 2.05 31.40
CA ALA A 86 24.62 1.34 31.66
C ALA A 86 25.75 1.87 30.74
N ILE A 87 26.68 2.64 31.30
CA ILE A 87 27.66 3.49 30.57
C ILE A 87 28.29 2.84 29.31
N LEU A 88 29.02 1.72 29.44
CA LEU A 88 29.75 1.11 28.31
C LEU A 88 28.92 0.04 27.57
N LEU A 89 28.23 -0.83 28.30
CA LEU A 89 27.43 -1.90 27.72
C LEU A 89 26.19 -1.34 27.00
N GLY A 90 25.55 -0.32 27.56
CA GLY A 90 24.39 0.37 26.98
C GLY A 90 24.72 1.11 25.69
N PHE A 91 25.95 1.61 25.52
CA PHE A 91 26.37 2.22 24.25
C PHE A 91 26.33 1.22 23.08
N ILE A 92 26.87 0.01 23.27
CA ILE A 92 26.89 -1.05 22.26
C ILE A 92 25.46 -1.50 21.94
N PHE A 93 24.63 -1.76 22.96
CA PHE A 93 23.23 -2.13 22.76
C PHE A 93 22.43 -1.04 22.04
N ARG A 94 22.66 0.24 22.35
CA ARG A 94 22.01 1.37 21.67
C ARG A 94 22.42 1.46 20.21
N ALA A 95 23.71 1.27 19.90
CA ALA A 95 24.20 1.25 18.53
C ALA A 95 23.60 0.08 17.73
N LEU A 96 23.55 -1.11 18.33
CA LEU A 96 22.95 -2.30 17.71
C LEU A 96 21.45 -2.12 17.47
N ALA A 97 20.71 -1.63 18.47
CA ALA A 97 19.28 -1.36 18.34
C ALA A 97 18.99 -0.29 17.27
N TRP A 98 19.81 0.77 17.22
CA TRP A 98 19.74 1.78 16.15
C TRP A 98 19.98 1.14 14.78
N PHE A 99 21.01 0.30 14.64
CA PHE A 99 21.34 -0.34 13.37
C PHE A 99 20.22 -1.28 12.91
N LEU A 100 19.75 -2.18 13.78
CA LEU A 100 18.64 -3.09 13.48
C LEU A 100 17.37 -2.34 13.08
N ARG A 101 17.03 -1.27 13.80
CA ARG A 101 15.87 -0.42 13.46
C ARG A 101 16.00 0.20 12.07
N ASN A 102 17.19 0.69 11.68
CA ASN A 102 17.39 1.27 10.35
C ASN A 102 17.25 0.23 9.25
N ILE A 103 17.81 -0.97 9.43
CA ILE A 103 17.68 -2.06 8.46
C ILE A 103 16.20 -2.46 8.31
N VAL A 104 15.51 -2.71 9.41
CA VAL A 104 14.08 -3.08 9.40
C VAL A 104 13.21 -1.97 8.78
N GLY A 105 13.44 -0.71 9.17
CA GLY A 105 12.71 0.43 8.62
C GLY A 105 12.94 0.63 7.12
N THR A 106 14.16 0.35 6.64
CA THR A 106 14.49 0.39 5.21
C THR A 106 13.73 -0.68 4.44
N LEU A 107 13.76 -1.93 4.91
CA LEU A 107 13.03 -3.04 4.26
C LEU A 107 11.52 -2.78 4.21
N LEU A 108 10.96 -2.26 5.30
CA LEU A 108 9.55 -1.87 5.36
C LEU A 108 9.22 -0.78 4.33
N SER A 109 10.08 0.23 4.21
CA SER A 109 9.90 1.33 3.26
C SER A 109 9.99 0.86 1.80
N LEU A 110 10.90 -0.06 1.50
CA LEU A 110 10.97 -0.70 0.19
C LEU A 110 9.70 -1.49 -0.12
N GLY A 111 9.22 -2.29 0.84
CA GLY A 111 7.95 -3.02 0.69
C GLY A 111 6.76 -2.08 0.45
N TYR A 112 6.69 -0.96 1.15
CA TYR A 112 5.68 0.08 0.92
C TYR A 112 5.78 0.65 -0.50
N ILE A 113 6.98 1.02 -0.97
CA ILE A 113 7.18 1.55 -2.33
C ILE A 113 6.75 0.54 -3.38
N VAL A 114 7.08 -0.74 -3.21
CA VAL A 114 6.67 -1.82 -4.13
C VAL A 114 5.14 -1.94 -4.19
N MET A 115 4.46 -1.92 -3.05
CA MET A 115 2.99 -1.98 -3.03
C MET A 115 2.38 -0.71 -3.63
N MET A 116 2.94 0.46 -3.33
CA MET A 116 2.51 1.74 -3.87
C MET A 116 2.59 1.76 -5.40
N THR A 117 3.73 1.37 -5.98
CA THR A 117 3.92 1.36 -7.43
C THR A 117 3.06 0.31 -8.11
N ALA A 118 2.90 -0.89 -7.51
CA ALA A 118 1.96 -1.89 -8.00
C ALA A 118 0.52 -1.35 -8.02
N GLY A 119 0.09 -0.67 -6.96
CA GLY A 119 -1.20 0.02 -6.89
C GLY A 119 -1.40 1.02 -8.03
N ILE A 120 -0.40 1.87 -8.28
CA ILE A 120 -0.39 2.85 -9.39
C ILE A 120 -0.52 2.14 -10.74
N VAL A 121 0.27 1.09 -10.99
CA VAL A 121 0.26 0.35 -12.26
C VAL A 121 -1.10 -0.29 -12.50
N HIS A 122 -1.70 -0.92 -11.48
CA HIS A 122 -3.02 -1.52 -11.61
C HIS A 122 -4.13 -0.46 -11.77
N ALA A 123 -4.02 0.68 -11.09
CA ALA A 123 -4.93 1.82 -11.27
C ALA A 123 -4.84 2.43 -12.68
N ALA A 124 -3.64 2.60 -13.21
CA ALA A 124 -3.43 3.10 -14.58
C ALA A 124 -3.93 2.09 -15.64
N ALA A 125 -3.90 0.80 -15.32
CA ALA A 125 -4.41 -0.26 -16.19
C ALA A 125 -5.94 -0.41 -16.15
N GLY A 126 -6.68 0.33 -15.30
CA GLY A 126 -8.13 0.15 -15.16
C GLY A 126 -8.53 -1.07 -14.33
N ARG A 127 -7.60 -1.65 -13.56
CA ARG A 127 -7.82 -2.88 -12.79
C ARG A 127 -7.98 -2.62 -11.30
N CYS A 128 -9.05 -3.13 -10.71
CA CYS A 128 -9.24 -3.20 -9.26
C CYS A 128 -8.40 -4.33 -8.63
N TRP A 129 -7.09 -4.12 -8.50
CA TRP A 129 -6.20 -5.08 -7.85
C TRP A 129 -6.20 -4.92 -6.33
N THR A 130 -6.65 -5.95 -5.62
CA THR A 130 -6.57 -6.00 -4.15
C THR A 130 -5.17 -6.43 -3.70
N MET A 131 -4.52 -5.61 -2.87
CA MET A 131 -3.19 -5.94 -2.32
C MET A 131 -3.23 -7.24 -1.50
N PRO A 132 -2.26 -8.16 -1.70
CA PRO A 132 -2.05 -9.28 -0.80
C PRO A 132 -1.74 -8.71 0.59
N LEU A 133 -2.35 -9.29 1.63
CA LEU A 133 -2.39 -8.83 3.05
C LEU A 133 -3.52 -7.82 3.37
N LEU A 134 -3.77 -6.82 2.53
CA LEU A 134 -4.81 -5.79 2.81
C LEU A 134 -6.20 -6.16 2.27
N GLY A 135 -6.28 -7.01 1.24
CA GLY A 135 -7.54 -7.40 0.60
C GLY A 135 -8.54 -8.13 1.52
N ARG A 136 -8.08 -8.69 2.65
CA ARG A 136 -8.93 -9.40 3.62
C ARG A 136 -9.77 -8.47 4.50
N TYR A 137 -9.41 -7.19 4.62
CA TYR A 137 -10.00 -6.26 5.60
C TYR A 137 -10.96 -5.21 5.00
N GLY A 138 -11.49 -5.42 3.79
CA GLY A 138 -12.68 -4.66 3.35
C GLY A 138 -12.63 -4.06 1.95
N ILE A 139 -12.05 -4.74 0.97
CA ILE A 139 -12.12 -4.32 -0.43
C ILE A 139 -12.77 -5.41 -1.29
N ARG A 140 -14.06 -5.69 -1.06
CA ARG A 140 -14.82 -6.73 -1.78
C ARG A 140 -16.22 -6.23 -2.15
N ASN A 141 -16.28 -5.13 -2.89
CA ASN A 141 -17.54 -4.57 -3.36
C ASN A 141 -17.40 -3.83 -4.69
N TRP A 142 -16.39 -4.15 -5.50
CA TRP A 142 -16.40 -3.80 -6.93
C TRP A 142 -17.29 -4.81 -7.66
N ASN A 143 -18.43 -4.36 -8.17
CA ASN A 143 -19.28 -5.11 -9.09
C ASN A 143 -19.34 -4.32 -10.40
N PRO A 144 -18.62 -4.75 -11.46
CA PRO A 144 -18.58 -4.01 -12.73
C PRO A 144 -19.97 -3.88 -13.37
#